data_AF-A0A395UIX9-F1
#
_entry.id   AF-A0A395UIX9-F1
#
_cell.length_a   1.000
_cell.length_b   1.000
_cell.length_c   1.000
_cell.angle_alpha   90.00
_cell.angle_beta   90.00
_cell.angle_gamma   90.00
#
_symmetry.space_group_name_H-M   'P 1'
#
loop_
_entity.id
_entity.type
_entity.pdbx_description
1 polymer ?
#
loop_
_entity_poly.entity_id
_entity_poly.type
_entity_poly.pdbx_seq_one_letter_code
_entity_poly.pdbx_strand_id
1 'polypeptide(L)'
;MAKREIPLFVFDKNRWHSQGECDFIICTDIDNSFVARVDYVTEPEMVSDTVKIVKGTNGINLKLEIKRITGQNPSPASIRTLMRKACDYICENSLVPVHSAEPTNEECISFLDVLIDSNRHHLKEAGSDYNAKKIVATSLNMLQVIRDKIKQL
;
A
#
# COMPACT_ATOMS: atom_id res chain seq x y z
N MET A 1 23.53 -19.64 23.00
CA MET A 1 22.99 -19.23 21.68
C MET A 1 22.13 -18.00 21.91
N ALA A 2 22.47 -16.86 21.33
CA ALA A 2 21.65 -15.65 21.46
C ALA A 2 20.25 -15.94 20.91
N LYS A 3 19.22 -15.60 21.68
CA LYS A 3 17.81 -15.77 21.31
C LYS A 3 17.60 -15.00 20.00
N ARG A 4 17.22 -15.67 18.90
CA ARG A 4 16.92 -15.00 17.62
C ARG A 4 15.77 -14.02 17.87
N GLU A 5 16.07 -12.72 17.86
CA GLU A 5 15.08 -11.68 18.07
C GLU A 5 14.19 -11.54 16.82
N ILE A 6 12.92 -11.23 17.05
CA ILE A 6 11.91 -11.07 15.99
C ILE A 6 11.96 -9.60 15.57
N PRO A 7 12.27 -9.28 14.29
CA PRO A 7 12.31 -7.90 13.83
C PRO A 7 10.92 -7.26 13.92
N LEU A 8 10.88 -5.99 14.33
CA LEU A 8 9.66 -5.19 14.35
C LEU A 8 9.49 -4.49 13.00
N PHE A 9 8.27 -4.58 12.46
CA PHE A 9 7.86 -3.93 11.23
C PHE A 9 6.71 -2.96 11.52
N VAL A 10 6.91 -1.68 11.21
CA VAL A 10 5.87 -0.65 11.32
C VAL A 10 5.55 -0.17 9.91
N PHE A 11 4.28 -0.31 9.50
CA PHE A 11 3.83 0.07 8.17
C PHE A 11 2.93 1.31 8.24
N ASP A 12 3.32 2.35 7.51
CA ASP A 12 2.51 3.55 7.33
C ASP A 12 1.87 3.52 5.94
N LYS A 13 0.54 3.34 5.92
CA LYS A 13 -0.31 3.39 4.73
C LYS A 13 -0.97 4.75 4.54
N ASN A 14 -0.78 5.69 5.49
CA ASN A 14 -1.39 7.00 5.40
C ASN A 14 -0.63 7.80 4.35
N ARG A 15 -1.16 7.86 3.12
CA ARG A 15 -0.63 8.60 1.96
C ARG A 15 -0.57 10.13 2.15
N TRP A 16 -0.57 10.61 3.40
CA TRP A 16 -0.50 12.01 3.83
C TRP A 16 0.92 12.50 4.13
N HIS A 17 1.92 11.97 3.42
CA HIS A 17 3.32 12.42 3.52
C HIS A 17 3.78 13.28 2.33
N SER A 18 2.88 13.64 1.40
CA SER A 18 3.20 14.43 0.19
C SER A 18 4.29 13.81 -0.71
N GLN A 19 4.55 12.50 -0.60
CA GLN A 19 5.55 11.77 -1.39
C GLN A 19 4.93 10.89 -2.50
N GLY A 20 3.66 11.15 -2.85
CA GLY A 20 2.90 10.36 -3.83
C GLY A 20 2.16 9.17 -3.20
N GLU A 21 1.68 8.25 -4.05
CA GLU A 21 0.98 7.03 -3.63
C GLU A 21 1.99 5.91 -3.28
N CYS A 22 2.76 6.13 -2.22
CA CYS A 22 3.70 5.12 -1.71
C CYS A 22 3.43 4.84 -0.24
N ASP A 23 3.76 3.63 0.20
CA ASP A 23 3.71 3.27 1.62
C ASP A 23 5.13 3.37 2.20
N PHE A 24 5.24 3.51 3.53
CA PHE A 24 6.53 3.46 4.22
C PHE A 24 6.60 2.29 5.19
N ILE A 25 7.78 1.67 5.27
CA ILE A 25 8.06 0.65 6.27
C ILE A 25 9.29 1.03 7.10
N ILE A 26 9.15 0.90 8.41
CA ILE A 26 10.27 0.94 9.35
C ILE A 26 10.54 -0.50 9.75
N CYS A 27 11.77 -0.95 9.49
CA CYS A 27 12.24 -2.26 9.88
C CYS A 27 13.31 -2.07 10.95
N THR A 28 13.18 -2.75 12.10
CA THR A 28 14.17 -2.64 13.17
C THR A 28 14.47 -4.00 13.80
N ASP A 29 15.77 -4.30 13.90
CA ASP A 29 16.39 -5.24 14.84
C ASP A 29 17.44 -4.50 15.69
N ILE A 30 18.09 -5.18 16.64
CA ILE A 30 19.04 -4.59 17.60
C ILE A 30 20.20 -3.80 16.95
N ASP A 31 20.73 -4.28 15.82
CA ASP A 31 21.92 -3.72 15.16
C ASP A 31 21.59 -3.11 13.79
N ASN A 32 20.48 -3.52 13.19
CA ASN A 32 20.07 -3.20 11.83
C ASN A 32 18.68 -2.58 11.85
N SER A 33 18.58 -1.34 11.38
CA SER A 33 17.28 -0.72 11.15
C SER A 33 17.33 0.18 9.94
N PHE A 34 16.21 0.29 9.25
CA PHE A 34 16.05 1.18 8.11
C PHE A 34 14.62 1.67 7.95
N VAL A 35 14.50 2.82 7.28
CA VAL A 35 13.26 3.35 6.74
C VAL A 35 13.29 3.16 5.24
N ALA A 36 12.27 2.50 4.70
CA ALA A 36 12.15 2.26 3.28
C ALA A 36 10.81 2.75 2.73
N ARG A 37 10.87 3.26 1.50
CA ARG A 37 9.72 3.54 0.66
C ARG A 37 9.29 2.26 -0.05
N VAL A 38 8.00 2.08 -0.18
CA VAL A 38 7.38 0.95 -0.86
C VAL A 38 6.54 1.47 -2.02
N ASP A 39 6.89 1.03 -3.23
CA ASP A 39 6.19 1.36 -4.46
C ASP A 39 5.72 0.09 -5.17
N TYR A 40 4.67 0.22 -5.97
CA TYR A 40 4.19 -0.82 -6.87
C TYR A 40 4.67 -0.51 -8.29
N VAL A 41 5.43 -1.41 -8.91
CA VAL A 41 6.13 -1.20 -10.20
C VAL A 41 5.91 -2.36 -11.16
N THR A 42 6.20 -2.15 -12.44
CA THR A 42 6.22 -3.20 -13.48
C THR A 42 7.64 -3.65 -13.85
N GLU A 43 8.66 -3.00 -13.27
CA GLU A 43 10.08 -3.35 -13.42
C GLU A 43 10.35 -4.81 -12.98
N PRO A 44 11.25 -5.55 -13.65
CA PRO A 44 11.56 -6.93 -13.29
C PRO A 44 12.24 -7.06 -11.91
N GLU A 45 12.28 -8.29 -11.39
CA GLU A 45 12.91 -8.60 -10.11
C GLU A 45 14.36 -8.10 -10.06
N MET A 46 14.73 -7.44 -8.96
CA MET A 46 16.04 -6.80 -8.80
C MET A 46 16.42 -6.81 -7.33
N VAL A 47 17.69 -7.09 -7.03
CA VAL A 47 18.22 -6.99 -5.67
C VAL A 47 19.53 -6.23 -5.70
N SER A 48 19.59 -5.15 -4.94
CA SER A 48 20.80 -4.39 -4.62
C SER A 48 20.91 -4.20 -3.10
N ASP A 49 21.89 -3.43 -2.65
CA ASP A 49 22.09 -3.16 -1.22
C ASP A 49 21.04 -2.22 -0.62
N THR A 50 20.39 -1.41 -1.46
CA THR A 50 19.39 -0.42 -1.01
C THR A 50 18.04 -0.56 -1.70
N VAL A 51 17.96 -1.33 -2.78
CA VAL A 51 16.73 -1.52 -3.57
C VAL A 51 16.44 -3.02 -3.70
N LYS A 52 15.18 -3.38 -3.51
CA LYS A 52 14.70 -4.73 -3.77
C LYS A 52 13.36 -4.67 -4.47
N ILE A 53 13.28 -5.28 -5.64
CA ILE A 53 12.04 -5.49 -6.37
C ILE A 53 11.71 -6.97 -6.26
N VAL A 54 10.57 -7.29 -5.67
CA VAL A 54 10.03 -8.66 -5.60
C VAL A 54 8.78 -8.78 -6.44
N LYS A 55 8.55 -9.98 -6.98
CA LYS A 55 7.31 -10.26 -7.68
C LYS A 55 6.14 -10.24 -6.70
N GLY A 56 5.16 -9.37 -6.93
CA GLY A 56 3.92 -9.34 -6.18
C GLY A 56 2.85 -10.22 -6.83
N THR A 57 1.67 -10.24 -6.24
CA THR A 57 0.47 -10.89 -6.77
C THR A 57 -0.09 -10.08 -7.95
N ASN A 58 -0.76 -10.74 -8.90
CA ASN A 58 -1.49 -10.11 -10.01
C ASN A 58 -0.63 -9.33 -11.04
N GLY A 59 0.65 -9.66 -11.17
CA GLY A 59 1.53 -9.09 -12.21
C GLY A 59 2.07 -7.70 -11.91
N ILE A 60 1.87 -7.20 -10.69
CA ILE A 60 2.46 -5.96 -10.18
C ILE A 60 3.59 -6.35 -9.21
N ASN A 61 4.78 -5.78 -9.39
CA ASN A 61 5.94 -6.04 -8.56
C ASN A 61 6.02 -5.00 -7.43
N LEU A 62 6.55 -5.42 -6.27
CA LEU A 62 6.75 -4.56 -5.12
C LEU A 62 8.21 -4.09 -5.09
N LYS A 63 8.43 -2.78 -5.10
CA LYS A 63 9.74 -2.14 -4.97
C LYS A 63 9.90 -1.56 -3.57
N LEU A 64 10.87 -2.10 -2.84
CA LEU A 64 11.34 -1.58 -1.56
C LEU A 64 12.64 -0.80 -1.80
N GLU A 65 12.65 0.48 -1.45
CA GLU A 65 13.84 1.34 -1.54
C GLU A 65 14.17 1.93 -0.17
N ILE A 66 15.35 1.58 0.36
CA ILE A 66 15.86 2.14 1.61
C ILE A 66 16.17 3.63 1.41
N LYS A 67 15.47 4.48 2.15
CA LYS A 67 15.72 5.92 2.20
C LYS A 67 16.72 6.30 3.28
N ARG A 68 16.74 5.54 4.38
CA ARG A 68 17.67 5.80 5.48
C ARG A 68 17.97 4.51 6.25
N ILE A 69 19.24 4.24 6.48
CA ILE A 69 19.68 3.24 7.46
C ILE A 69 19.82 3.95 8.81
N THR A 70 19.21 3.40 9.85
CA THR A 70 19.21 3.95 11.22
C THR A 70 19.90 3.02 12.24
N GLY A 71 20.29 1.81 11.82
CA GLY A 71 20.97 0.84 12.67
C GLY A 71 22.40 1.27 13.02
N GLN A 72 22.92 0.76 14.14
CA GLN A 72 24.25 1.16 14.63
C GLN A 72 25.39 0.45 13.91
N ASN A 73 25.25 -0.84 13.58
CA ASN A 73 26.27 -1.64 12.92
C ASN A 73 25.70 -2.47 11.75
N PRO A 74 25.10 -1.84 10.73
CA PRO A 74 24.44 -2.53 9.65
C PRO A 74 25.46 -3.25 8.75
N SER A 75 25.31 -4.57 8.58
CA SER A 75 26.03 -5.30 7.53
C SER A 75 25.17 -5.42 6.27
N PRO A 76 25.74 -5.37 5.05
CA PRO A 76 24.96 -5.55 3.82
C PRO A 76 24.17 -6.87 3.79
N ALA A 77 24.72 -7.95 4.36
CA ALA A 77 24.04 -9.24 4.43
C ALA A 77 22.84 -9.22 5.41
N SER A 78 22.99 -8.54 6.54
CA SER A 78 21.91 -8.36 7.53
C SER A 78 20.79 -7.50 6.97
N ILE A 79 21.13 -6.38 6.32
CA ILE A 79 20.16 -5.49 5.67
C ILE A 79 19.39 -6.23 4.58
N ARG A 80 20.06 -6.98 3.69
CA ARG A 80 19.36 -7.78 2.65
C ARG A 80 18.42 -8.83 3.24
N THR A 81 18.79 -9.44 4.37
CA THR A 81 17.93 -10.40 5.08
C THR A 81 16.71 -9.70 5.66
N LEU A 82 16.89 -8.53 6.27
CA LEU A 82 15.81 -7.73 6.83
C LEU A 82 14.88 -7.17 5.74
N MET A 83 15.43 -6.74 4.60
CA MET A 83 14.65 -6.35 3.41
C MET A 83 13.80 -7.50 2.87
N ARG A 84 14.31 -8.74 2.85
CA ARG A 84 13.50 -9.90 2.45
C ARG A 84 12.30 -10.07 3.39
N LYS A 85 12.53 -10.10 4.71
CA LYS A 85 11.45 -10.22 5.68
C LYS A 85 10.44 -9.07 5.60
N ALA A 86 10.92 -7.85 5.31
CA ALA A 86 10.07 -6.68 5.09
C ALA A 86 9.17 -6.88 3.87
N CYS A 87 9.72 -7.33 2.73
CA CYS A 87 8.93 -7.66 1.54
C CYS A 87 7.90 -8.75 1.83
N ASP A 88 8.28 -9.83 2.53
CA ASP A 88 7.37 -10.93 2.88
C ASP A 88 6.22 -10.40 3.74
N TYR A 89 6.53 -9.60 4.77
CA TYR A 89 5.54 -8.97 5.64
C TYR A 89 4.58 -8.05 4.88
N ILE A 90 5.10 -7.24 3.95
CA ILE A 90 4.27 -6.36 3.11
C ILE A 90 3.38 -7.21 2.22
N CYS A 91 3.92 -8.22 1.53
CA CYS A 91 3.13 -9.10 0.68
C CYS A 91 2.00 -9.80 1.46
N GLU A 92 2.26 -10.27 2.67
CA GLU A 92 1.25 -10.94 3.52
C GLU A 92 0.18 -9.98 4.07
N ASN A 93 0.51 -8.71 4.31
CA ASN A 93 -0.37 -7.76 5.04
C ASN A 93 -0.89 -6.58 4.20
N SER A 94 -0.40 -6.40 2.97
CA SER A 94 -0.83 -5.34 2.05
C SER A 94 -1.41 -5.85 0.74
N LEU A 95 -0.98 -7.02 0.25
CA LEU A 95 -1.49 -7.55 -1.01
C LEU A 95 -2.78 -8.33 -0.77
N VAL A 96 -3.92 -7.66 -1.00
CA VAL A 96 -5.20 -8.34 -1.15
C VAL A 96 -5.26 -8.86 -2.59
N PRO A 97 -5.47 -10.18 -2.82
CA PRO A 97 -5.75 -10.67 -4.16
C PRO A 97 -7.01 -9.98 -4.67
N VAL A 98 -6.90 -9.23 -5.76
CA VAL A 98 -8.07 -8.68 -6.45
C VAL A 98 -8.55 -9.73 -7.44
N HIS A 99 -9.68 -10.37 -7.16
CA HIS A 99 -10.28 -11.34 -8.08
C HIS A 99 -11.04 -10.57 -9.17
N SER A 100 -10.37 -10.26 -10.29
CA SER A 100 -10.97 -9.42 -11.34
C SER A 100 -12.13 -10.09 -12.08
N ALA A 101 -12.15 -11.41 -12.17
CA ALA A 101 -13.22 -12.17 -12.82
C ALA A 101 -14.40 -12.49 -11.88
N GLU A 102 -14.11 -12.70 -10.59
CA GLU A 102 -15.08 -13.11 -9.57
C GLU A 102 -14.76 -12.43 -8.24
N PRO A 103 -14.97 -11.09 -8.13
CA PRO A 103 -14.62 -10.35 -6.92
C PRO A 103 -15.51 -10.76 -5.75
N THR A 104 -14.92 -10.82 -4.55
CA THR A 104 -15.70 -11.03 -3.32
C THR A 104 -16.55 -9.81 -2.99
N ASN A 105 -17.56 -9.97 -2.13
CA ASN A 105 -18.37 -8.85 -1.65
C ASN A 105 -17.50 -7.80 -0.93
N GLU A 106 -16.54 -8.23 -0.12
CA GLU A 106 -15.58 -7.37 0.57
C GLU A 106 -14.70 -6.58 -0.41
N GLU A 107 -14.22 -7.22 -1.49
CA GLU A 107 -13.44 -6.56 -2.54
C GLU A 107 -14.27 -5.51 -3.29
N CYS A 108 -15.53 -5.83 -3.60
CA CYS A 108 -16.45 -4.89 -4.22
C CYS A 108 -16.72 -3.68 -3.31
N ILE A 109 -16.91 -3.91 -2.02
CA ILE A 109 -17.09 -2.84 -1.02
C ILE A 109 -15.85 -1.95 -0.96
N SER A 110 -14.67 -2.54 -0.85
CA SER A 110 -13.39 -1.82 -0.79
C SER A 110 -13.17 -0.95 -2.03
N PHE A 111 -13.44 -1.50 -3.22
CA PHE A 111 -13.38 -0.77 -4.47
C PHE A 111 -14.35 0.43 -4.52
N LEU A 112 -15.60 0.22 -4.08
CA LEU A 112 -16.59 1.29 -4.01
C LEU A 112 -16.18 2.40 -3.04
N ASP A 113 -15.62 2.05 -1.87
CA ASP A 113 -15.11 3.02 -0.90
C ASP A 113 -14.00 3.89 -1.51
N VAL A 114 -13.04 3.28 -2.22
CA VAL A 114 -12.00 4.01 -2.95
C VAL A 114 -12.58 4.95 -3.99
N LEU A 115 -13.55 4.49 -4.81
CA LEU A 115 -14.19 5.33 -5.81
C LEU A 115 -14.94 6.50 -5.19
N ILE A 116 -15.67 6.26 -4.10
CA ILE A 116 -16.41 7.31 -3.39
C ILE A 116 -15.44 8.37 -2.89
N ASP A 117 -14.41 7.97 -2.15
CA ASP A 117 -13.52 8.92 -1.47
C ASP A 117 -12.62 9.68 -2.46
N SER A 118 -12.09 9.00 -3.47
CA SER A 118 -11.31 9.65 -4.53
C SER A 118 -12.13 10.68 -5.30
N ASN A 119 -13.43 10.46 -5.53
CA ASN A 119 -14.26 11.37 -6.33
C ASN A 119 -14.98 12.46 -5.50
N ARG A 120 -14.90 12.45 -4.16
CA ARG A 120 -15.54 13.49 -3.31
C ARG A 120 -15.05 14.90 -3.62
N HIS A 121 -13.80 15.07 -4.04
CA HIS A 121 -13.23 16.38 -4.36
C HIS A 121 -13.94 17.06 -5.55
N HIS A 122 -14.45 16.31 -6.52
CA HIS A 122 -15.19 16.84 -7.67
C HIS A 122 -16.49 17.58 -7.27
N LEU A 123 -17.06 17.31 -6.08
CA LEU A 123 -18.18 18.10 -5.56
C LEU A 123 -17.81 19.55 -5.26
N LYS A 124 -16.55 19.77 -4.87
CA LYS A 124 -16.02 21.11 -4.62
C LYS A 124 -15.61 21.79 -5.93
N GLU A 125 -14.99 21.05 -6.84
CA GLU A 125 -14.57 21.56 -8.16
C GLU A 125 -15.73 21.97 -9.06
N ALA A 126 -16.87 21.27 -8.97
CA ALA A 126 -18.09 21.67 -9.69
C ALA A 126 -18.57 23.10 -9.33
N GLY A 127 -18.12 23.66 -8.20
CA GLY A 127 -18.32 25.06 -7.85
C GLY A 127 -19.79 25.48 -7.85
N SER A 128 -20.12 26.46 -8.70
CA SER A 128 -21.47 27.00 -8.89
C SER A 128 -22.25 26.34 -10.05
N ASP A 129 -21.65 25.41 -10.80
CA ASP A 129 -22.38 24.65 -11.81
C ASP A 129 -23.30 23.64 -11.13
N TYR A 130 -24.57 24.01 -11.02
CA TYR A 130 -25.60 23.22 -10.39
C TYR A 130 -25.79 21.85 -11.05
N ASN A 131 -25.72 21.78 -12.38
CA ASN A 131 -25.94 20.54 -13.11
C ASN A 131 -24.77 19.58 -12.92
N ALA A 132 -23.53 20.08 -13.05
CA ALA A 132 -22.34 19.28 -12.78
C ALA A 132 -22.33 18.76 -11.33
N LYS A 133 -22.63 19.63 -10.36
CA LYS A 133 -22.69 19.26 -8.94
C LYS A 133 -23.77 18.21 -8.66
N LYS A 134 -24.94 18.34 -9.29
CA LYS A 134 -26.03 17.35 -9.17
C LYS A 134 -25.63 15.99 -9.74
N ILE A 135 -24.96 15.97 -10.89
CA ILE A 135 -24.46 14.73 -11.52
C ILE A 135 -23.47 14.03 -10.59
N VAL A 136 -22.43 14.74 -10.13
CA VAL A 136 -21.41 14.18 -9.23
C VAL A 136 -22.03 13.67 -7.93
N ALA A 137 -22.92 14.44 -7.31
CA ALA A 137 -23.60 14.04 -6.08
C ALA A 137 -24.46 12.79 -6.27
N THR A 138 -25.19 12.71 -7.39
CA THR A 138 -26.03 11.54 -7.70
C THR A 138 -25.18 10.29 -7.93
N SER A 139 -24.08 10.40 -8.68
CA SER A 139 -23.16 9.29 -8.91
C SER A 139 -22.54 8.78 -7.61
N LEU A 140 -22.05 9.66 -6.74
CA LEU A 140 -21.50 9.29 -5.44
C LEU A 140 -22.55 8.62 -4.54
N ASN A 141 -23.78 9.12 -4.55
CA ASN A 141 -24.87 8.51 -3.78
C ASN A 141 -25.24 7.11 -4.31
N MET A 142 -25.27 6.93 -5.63
CA MET A 142 -25.50 5.61 -6.23
C MET A 142 -24.43 4.60 -5.82
N LEU A 143 -23.15 5.00 -5.84
CA LEU A 143 -22.05 4.15 -5.38
C LEU A 143 -22.20 3.77 -3.89
N GLN A 144 -22.59 4.72 -3.04
CA GLN A 144 -22.86 4.47 -1.62
C GLN A 144 -24.00 3.47 -1.42
N VAL A 145 -25.12 3.65 -2.13
CA VAL A 145 -26.27 2.74 -2.04
C VAL A 145 -25.90 1.33 -2.51
N ILE A 146 -25.12 1.18 -3.59
CA ILE A 146 -24.66 -0.13 -4.07
C ILE A 146 -23.80 -0.80 -3.00
N ARG A 147 -22.84 -0.08 -2.43
CA ARG A 147 -21.97 -0.59 -1.35
C ARG A 147 -22.80 -1.07 -0.15
N ASP A 148 -23.77 -0.26 0.27
CA ASP A 148 -24.58 -0.57 1.44
C ASP A 148 -25.52 -1.75 1.19
N LYS A 149 -25.99 -1.95 -0.05
CA LYS A 149 -26.72 -3.17 -0.44
C LYS A 149 -25.84 -4.42 -0.38
N ILE A 150 -24.59 -4.33 -0.85
CA ILE A 150 -23.66 -5.47 -0.81
C ILE A 150 -23.34 -5.86 0.64
N LYS A 151 -23.20 -4.88 1.55
CA LYS A 151 -22.99 -5.12 3.00
C LYS A 151 -24.16 -5.85 3.69
N GLN A 152 -25.33 -5.89 3.05
CA GLN A 152 -26.54 -6.52 3.59
C GLN A 152 -26.79 -7.93 3.02
N LEU A 153 -25.97 -8.39 2.07
CA LEU A 153 -25.97 -9.76 1.54
C LEU A 153 -25.23 -10.71 2.47
#